data_AF-A0A6B2BXU5-F1
#
_entry.id   AF-A0A6B2BXU5-F1
#
_cell.length_a   1.000
_cell.length_b   1.000
_cell.length_c   1.000
_cell.angle_alpha   90.00
_cell.angle_beta   90.00
_cell.angle_gamma   90.00
#
_symmetry.space_group_name_H-M   'P 1'
#
loop_
_entity.id
_entity.type
_entity.pdbx_description
1 polymer ?
#
loop_
_entity_poly.entity_id
_entity_poly.type
_entity_poly.pdbx_seq_one_letter_code
_entity_poly.pdbx_strand_id
1 'polypeptide(L)' 'MLPIDMFDNWYEVLDKMNENKKGRPYEFPESFIKIQAVWHQFWLKGT' A
#
# COMPACT_ATOMS: atom_id res chain seq x y z
N MET A 1 11.89 3.65 -10.09
CA MET A 1 11.56 2.23 -9.92
C MET A 1 10.33 2.14 -9.05
N LEU A 2 9.35 1.31 -9.42
CA LEU A 2 8.26 0.97 -8.51
C LEU A 2 8.86 0.12 -7.37
N PRO A 3 8.56 0.40 -6.09
CA PRO A 3 9.14 -0.34 -4.98
C PRO A 3 8.39 -1.66 -4.83
N ILE A 4 8.82 -2.66 -5.63
CA ILE A 4 8.30 -4.03 -5.62
C ILE A 4 8.83 -4.80 -4.41
N ASP A 5 9.94 -4.35 -3.83
CA ASP A 5 10.58 -4.85 -2.60
C ASP A 5 9.64 -4.89 -1.39
N MET A 6 8.60 -4.05 -1.38
CA MET A 6 7.53 -4.11 -0.38
C MET A 6 6.78 -5.44 -0.37
N PHE A 7 6.65 -6.13 -1.52
CA PHE A 7 5.91 -7.38 -1.59
C PHE A 7 6.65 -8.54 -0.92
N ASP A 8 7.98 -8.50 -0.86
CA ASP A 8 8.79 -9.60 -0.32
C ASP A 8 8.54 -9.82 1.19
N ASN A 9 8.19 -8.77 1.93
CA ASN A 9 7.90 -8.83 3.37
C ASN A 9 6.58 -8.13 3.74
N TRP A 10 5.58 -8.24 2.87
CA TRP A 10 4.31 -7.49 2.97
C TRP A 10 3.70 -7.51 4.38
N TYR A 11 3.51 -8.69 4.97
CA TYR A 11 2.88 -8.84 6.27
C TYR A 11 3.69 -8.20 7.41
N GLU A 12 5.02 -8.35 7.39
CA GLU A 12 5.89 -7.76 8.41
C GLU A 12 5.84 -6.22 8.38
N VAL A 13 5.85 -5.64 7.18
CA VAL A 13 5.73 -4.18 6.99
C VAL A 13 4.37 -3.69 7.48
N LEU A 14 3.30 -4.41 7.13
CA LEU A 14 1.94 -4.07 7.56
C LEU A 14 1.79 -4.15 9.09
N ASP A 15 2.29 -5.20 9.72
CA ASP A 15 2.22 -5.38 11.17
C ASP A 15 2.99 -4.27 11.89
N LYS A 16 4.20 -3.93 11.41
CA LYS A 16 4.98 -2.81 11.96
C LYS A 16 4.27 -1.46 11.82
N MET A 17 3.70 -1.16 10.66
CA MET A 17 2.98 0.11 10.43
C MET A 17 1.69 0.21 11.24
N ASN A 18 1.08 -0.93 11.56
CA ASN A 18 -0.20 -0.99 12.26
C ASN A 18 -0.07 -1.46 13.71
N GLU A 19 1.15 -1.57 14.23
CA GLU A 19 1.42 -1.98 15.59
C GLU A 19 0.77 -0.99 16.57
N ASN A 20 0.12 -1.55 17.61
CA ASN A 20 -0.55 -0.79 18.66
C ASN A 20 -1.64 0.18 18.16
N LYS A 21 -2.17 -0.03 16.93
CA LYS A 21 -3.36 0.68 16.45
C LYS A 21 -4.60 0.20 17.18
N LYS A 22 -5.29 1.12 17.84
CA LYS A 22 -6.65 0.92 18.36
C LYS A 22 -7.52 2.07 17.89
N GLY A 23 -8.49 1.80 17.04
CA GLY A 23 -9.45 2.79 16.53
C GLY A 23 -8.91 3.80 15.50
N ARG A 24 -7.60 3.83 15.21
CA ARG A 24 -7.02 4.65 14.13
C ARG A 24 -7.04 3.88 12.79
N PRO A 25 -7.22 4.56 11.64
CA PRO A 25 -7.26 3.90 10.34
C PRO A 25 -6.02 3.04 10.06
N TYR A 26 -6.24 1.96 9.32
CA TYR A 26 -5.18 1.08 8.85
C TYR A 26 -4.31 1.83 7.84
N GLU A 27 -2.99 1.74 7.98
CA GLU A 27 -2.04 2.37 7.06
C GLU A 27 -1.40 1.33 6.16
N PHE A 28 -1.08 1.78 4.96
CA PHE A 28 -0.38 1.03 3.94
C PHE A 28 0.89 1.78 3.54
N PRO A 29 1.92 1.08 3.02
CA PRO A 29 3.12 1.74 2.53
C PRO A 29 2.81 2.75 1.42
N GLU A 30 3.53 3.88 1.40
CA GLU A 30 3.33 4.94 0.42
C GLU A 30 3.54 4.44 -1.03
N SER A 31 4.48 3.51 -1.21
CA SER A 31 4.76 2.84 -2.47
C SER A 31 3.53 2.09 -3.01
N PHE A 32 2.82 1.36 -2.13
CA PHE A 32 1.57 0.69 -2.46
C PHE A 32 0.50 1.68 -2.90
N ILE A 33 0.33 2.77 -2.15
CA ILE A 33 -0.66 3.81 -2.45
C ILE A 33 -0.39 4.41 -3.84
N LYS A 34 0.89 4.67 -4.18
CA LYS A 34 1.28 5.19 -5.50
C LYS A 34 0.98 4.21 -6.63
N ILE A 35 1.26 2.91 -6.43
CA ILE A 35 0.92 1.86 -7.42
C ILE A 35 -0.59 1.77 -7.61
N GLN A 36 -1.36 1.78 -6.52
CA GLN A 36 -2.82 1.80 -6.57
C GLN A 36 -3.36 3.03 -7.30
N ALA A 37 -2.78 4.21 -7.09
CA ALA A 37 -3.16 5.42 -7.80
C ALA A 37 -2.93 5.31 -9.32
N VAL A 38 -1.78 4.74 -9.72
CA VAL A 38 -1.49 4.42 -11.13
C VAL A 38 -2.54 3.45 -11.67
N TRP A 39 -2.77 2.32 -11.02
CA TRP A 39 -3.78 1.35 -11.47
C TRP A 39 -5.18 1.96 -11.56
N HIS A 40 -5.59 2.76 -10.58
CA HIS A 40 -6.87 3.46 -10.59
C HIS A 40 -6.96 4.43 -11.78
N GLN A 41 -5.88 5.17 -12.06
CA GLN A 41 -5.86 6.11 -13.18
C GLN A 41 -5.94 5.39 -14.55
N PHE A 42 -5.24 4.27 -14.71
CA PHE A 42 -5.17 3.58 -16.00
C PHE A 42 -6.30 2.59 -16.23
N TRP A 43 -6.79 1.91 -15.19
CA TRP A 43 -7.75 0.81 -15.30
C TRP A 43 -9.20 1.22 -14.99
N LEU A 44 -9.42 2.18 -14.08
CA LEU A 44 -10.79 2.59 -13.68
C LEU A 44 -11.31 3.82 -14.43
N LYS A 45 -10.44 4.64 -15.02
CA LYS A 45 -10.83 5.77 -15.90
C LYS A 45 -10.74 5.45 -17.40
N GLY A 46 -10.29 4.25 -17.76
CA GLY A 46 -10.18 3.77 -19.14
C GLY A 46 -11.43 3.03 -19.66
N THR A 47 -12.49 2.95 -18.86
CA THR A 47 -13.86 2.56 -19.26
C THR A 47 -14.74 3.80 -19.39
#